data_AF-A0A6G3XTG0-F1
#
_entry.id   AF-A0A6G3XTG0-F1
#
_cell.length_a   1.000
_cell.length_b   1.000
_cell.length_c   1.000
_cell.angle_alpha   90.00
_cell.angle_beta   90.00
_cell.angle_gamma   90.00
#
_symmetry.space_group_name_H-M   'P 1'
#
loop_
_entity.id
_entity.type
_entity.pdbx_description
1 polymer ?
#
loop_
_entity_poly.entity_id
_entity_poly.type
_entity_poly.pdbx_seq_one_letter_code
_entity_poly.pdbx_strand_id
1 'polypeptide(L)'
;PQDASARLPTEEQLAAHYGVSVLTMRQALKELEAEGLISRHRRRGTFIEPRARRVSPVRLLGSVDAIVAQQSGEATTVLGHGPVPLPG
;
A
#
# COMPACT_ATOMS: atom_id res chain seq x y z
N PRO A 1 0.07 -18.99 4.49
CA PRO A 1 1.24 -18.67 5.34
C PRO A 1 1.58 -17.18 5.25
N GLN A 2 1.07 -16.36 6.19
CA GLN A 2 1.07 -14.90 6.08
C GLN A 2 1.71 -14.20 7.29
N ASP A 3 2.66 -14.84 7.98
CA ASP A 3 3.19 -14.34 9.25
C ASP A 3 4.72 -14.05 9.25
N ALA A 4 5.38 -14.19 8.10
CA ALA A 4 6.74 -13.66 7.88
C ALA A 4 6.74 -12.17 7.43
N SER A 5 5.54 -11.60 7.23
CA SER A 5 5.28 -10.45 6.35
C SER A 5 5.69 -9.08 6.91
N ALA A 6 6.05 -8.95 8.18
CA ALA A 6 6.33 -7.64 8.77
C ALA A 6 7.75 -7.12 8.53
N ARG A 7 8.73 -8.00 8.27
CA ARG A 7 10.14 -7.63 8.08
C ARG A 7 10.54 -7.82 6.62
N LEU A 8 11.16 -6.80 6.04
CA LEU A 8 11.69 -6.89 4.69
C LEU A 8 13.01 -7.68 4.65
N PRO A 9 13.32 -8.34 3.51
CA PRO A 9 14.65 -8.88 3.24
C PRO A 9 15.73 -7.77 3.26
N THR A 10 17.00 -8.17 3.24
CA THR A 10 18.11 -7.19 3.22
C THR A 10 18.15 -6.40 1.91
N GLU A 11 18.85 -5.26 1.90
CA GLU A 11 19.09 -4.45 0.69
C GLU A 11 19.69 -5.30 -0.43
N GLU A 12 20.63 -6.18 -0.11
CA GLU A 12 21.32 -7.05 -1.06
C GLU A 12 20.38 -8.10 -1.67
N GLN A 13 19.54 -8.72 -0.84
CA GLN A 13 18.56 -9.70 -1.30
C GLN A 13 17.50 -9.06 -2.21
N LEU A 14 17.01 -7.87 -1.84
CA LEU A 14 16.07 -7.13 -2.66
C LEU A 14 16.72 -6.66 -3.97
N ALA A 15 17.94 -6.13 -3.91
CA ALA A 15 18.68 -5.71 -5.09
C ALA A 15 18.88 -6.86 -6.08
N ALA A 16 19.28 -8.04 -5.59
CA ALA A 16 19.42 -9.24 -6.39
C ALA A 16 18.08 -9.71 -6.99
N HIS A 17 17.00 -9.69 -6.19
CA HIS A 17 15.67 -10.09 -6.65
C HIS A 17 15.13 -9.20 -7.78
N TYR A 18 15.36 -7.89 -7.68
CA TYR A 18 14.89 -6.92 -8.67
C TYR A 18 15.91 -6.62 -9.78
N GLY A 19 17.11 -7.20 -9.74
CA GLY A 19 18.15 -6.98 -10.74
C GLY A 19 18.70 -5.54 -10.78
N VAL A 20 18.71 -4.86 -9.63
CA VAL A 20 19.19 -3.46 -9.51
C VAL A 20 20.45 -3.37 -8.67
N SER A 21 21.13 -2.22 -8.74
CA SER A 21 22.26 -1.97 -7.83
C SER A 21 21.79 -1.85 -6.37
N VAL A 22 22.65 -2.23 -5.42
CA VAL A 22 22.36 -2.05 -3.98
C VAL A 22 22.14 -0.57 -3.63
N LEU A 23 22.83 0.35 -4.31
CA LEU A 23 22.63 1.79 -4.13
C LEU A 23 21.21 2.22 -4.54
N THR A 24 20.72 1.72 -5.68
CA THR A 24 19.35 1.97 -6.16
C THR A 24 18.32 1.44 -5.16
N MET A 25 18.50 0.20 -4.68
CA MET A 25 17.60 -0.38 -3.68
C MET A 25 17.62 0.41 -2.36
N ARG A 26 18.80 0.85 -1.91
CA ARG A 26 18.94 1.70 -0.73
C ARG A 26 18.16 3.01 -0.86
N GLN A 27 18.23 3.65 -2.03
CA GLN A 27 17.50 4.88 -2.32
C GLN A 27 15.99 4.66 -2.30
N ALA A 28 15.49 3.60 -2.98
CA ALA A 28 14.07 3.26 -2.95
C ALA A 28 13.56 3.01 -1.53
N LEU A 29 14.29 2.22 -0.73
CA LEU A 29 13.93 2.00 0.67
C LEU A 29 14.04 3.27 1.52
N LYS A 30 14.78 4.30 1.11
CA LYS A 30 14.86 5.58 1.84
C LYS A 30 13.62 6.42 1.57
N GLU A 31 13.13 6.40 0.33
CA GLU A 31 11.88 7.06 -0.06
C GLU A 31 10.67 6.44 0.65
N LEU A 32 10.58 5.10 0.67
CA LEU A 32 9.51 4.40 1.40
C LEU A 32 9.53 4.68 2.91
N GLU A 33 10.71 4.89 3.50
CA GLU A 33 10.84 5.28 4.90
C GLU A 33 10.39 6.73 5.12
N ALA A 34 10.71 7.65 4.19
CA ALA A 34 10.27 9.04 4.23
C ALA A 34 8.74 9.18 4.07
N GLU A 35 8.13 8.37 3.21
CA GLU A 35 6.67 8.23 3.10
C GLU A 35 6.05 7.53 4.32
N GLY A 36 6.89 6.96 5.18
CA GLY A 36 6.46 6.35 6.42
C GLY A 36 5.86 4.97 6.25
N LEU A 37 6.08 4.32 5.10
CA LEU A 37 5.56 3.01 4.79
C LEU A 37 6.38 1.89 5.45
N ILE A 38 7.64 2.19 5.79
CA ILE A 38 8.56 1.29 6.47
C ILE A 38 9.35 2.01 7.57
N SER A 39 9.93 1.26 8.50
CA SER A 39 10.90 1.75 9.50
C SER A 39 12.17 0.90 9.55
N ARG A 40 13.32 1.58 9.64
CA ARG A 40 14.62 0.90 9.77
C ARG A 40 15.10 0.91 11.21
N HIS A 41 15.49 -0.26 11.71
CA HIS A 41 16.05 -0.43 13.04
C HIS A 41 17.47 -0.97 12.93
N ARG A 42 18.44 -0.21 13.46
CA ARG A 42 19.86 -0.62 13.46
C ARG A 42 20.01 -2.01 14.11
N ARG A 43 20.67 -2.93 13.41
CA ARG A 43 20.86 -4.36 13.79
C ARG A 43 19.58 -5.21 13.92
N ARG A 44 18.39 -4.66 13.65
CA ARG A 44 17.11 -5.39 13.69
C ARG A 44 16.47 -5.55 12.31
N GLY A 45 16.84 -4.71 11.35
CA GLY A 45 16.36 -4.77 9.96
C GLY A 45 15.28 -3.74 9.65
N THR A 46 14.61 -3.92 8.53
CA THR A 46 13.58 -3.00 8.01
C THR A 46 12.21 -3.65 8.15
N PHE A 47 11.22 -2.90 8.64
CA PHE A 47 9.89 -3.39 8.93
C PHE A 47 8.81 -2.57 8.21
N ILE A 48 7.70 -3.19 7.85
CA ILE A 48 6.54 -2.55 7.23
C ILE A 48 5.70 -1.89 8.33
N GLU A 49 5.41 -0.60 8.16
CA GLU A 49 4.61 0.15 9.12
C GLU A 49 3.14 -0.29 9.10
N PRO A 50 2.44 -0.39 10.25
CA PRO A 50 1.03 -0.80 10.30
C PRO A 50 0.11 0.11 9.48
N ARG A 51 0.43 1.41 9.38
CA ARG A 51 -0.32 2.37 8.54
C ARG A 51 -0.22 2.06 7.05
N ALA A 52 0.89 1.48 6.58
CA ALA A 52 1.04 1.06 5.19
C ALA A 52 0.08 -0.08 4.83
N ARG A 53 -0.40 -0.83 5.84
CA ARG A 53 -1.39 -1.91 5.66
C ARG A 53 -2.83 -1.42 5.76
N ARG A 54 -3.07 -0.17 6.16
CA ARG A 54 -4.42 0.37 6.32
C ARG A 54 -4.94 0.84 4.97
N VAL A 55 -5.64 -0.06 4.27
CA VAL A 55 -6.76 0.36 3.43
C VAL A 55 -7.85 0.76 4.41
N SER A 56 -8.04 2.05 4.65
CA SER A 56 -9.18 2.50 5.45
C SER A 56 -10.45 2.08 4.72
N PRO A 57 -11.30 1.22 5.30
CA PRO A 57 -12.55 0.88 4.66
C PRO A 57 -13.36 2.18 4.55
N VAL A 58 -13.69 2.58 3.33
CA VAL A 58 -14.60 3.70 3.10
C VAL A 58 -15.93 3.28 3.72
N ARG A 59 -16.34 3.97 4.78
CA ARG A 59 -17.67 3.78 5.36
C ARG A 59 -18.68 4.40 4.41
N LEU A 60 -19.28 3.54 3.58
CA LEU A 60 -20.37 3.89 2.69
C LEU A 60 -21.67 4.03 3.50
N LEU A 61 -21.83 5.14 4.23
CA LEU A 61 -23.14 5.53 4.76
C LEU A 61 -23.80 6.47 3.74
N GLY A 62 -24.67 5.93 2.89
CA GLY A 62 -25.43 6.69 1.90
C GLY A 62 -25.43 6.05 0.52
N SER A 63 -26.05 6.72 -0.44
CA SER A 63 -25.95 6.34 -1.86
C SER A 63 -24.53 6.56 -2.36
N VAL A 64 -24.09 5.75 -3.33
CA VAL A 64 -22.79 5.92 -4.01
C VAL A 64 -22.62 7.36 -4.53
N ASP A 65 -23.71 7.95 -5.01
CA ASP A 65 -23.78 9.34 -5.46
C ASP A 65 -23.44 10.36 -4.34
N ALA A 66 -23.96 10.14 -3.14
CA ALA A 66 -23.68 10.99 -1.98
C ALA A 66 -22.21 10.89 -1.51
N ILE A 67 -21.57 9.73 -1.71
CA ILE A 67 -20.18 9.49 -1.34
C ILE A 67 -19.23 10.22 -2.31
N VAL A 68 -19.52 10.13 -3.62
CA VAL A 68 -18.74 10.82 -4.65
C VAL A 68 -18.83 12.35 -4.45
N ALA A 69 -20.00 12.87 -4.10
CA ALA A 69 -20.18 14.30 -3.84
C ALA A 69 -19.44 14.82 -2.58
N GLN A 70 -19.13 13.95 -1.61
CA GLN A 70 -18.53 14.34 -0.32
C GLN A 70 -16.99 14.30 -0.32
N GLN A 71 -16.35 13.70 -1.32
CA GLN A 71 -14.89 13.63 -1.43
C GLN A 71 -14.33 14.90 -2.07
N SER A 72 -14.18 15.96 -1.27
CA SER A 72 -13.45 17.16 -1.66
C SER A 72 -11.93 16.87 -1.73
N GLY A 73 -11.47 16.33 -2.86
CA GLY A 73 -10.05 16.37 -3.24
C GLY A 73 -9.48 15.16 -4.00
N GLU A 74 -10.13 13.99 -3.95
CA GLU A 74 -9.65 12.80 -4.66
C GLU A 74 -10.45 12.56 -5.95
N ALA A 75 -9.76 12.47 -7.09
CA ALA A 75 -10.38 12.21 -8.37
C ALA A 75 -10.95 10.77 -8.39
N THR A 76 -12.27 10.66 -8.39
CA THR A 76 -12.96 9.37 -8.54
C THR A 76 -13.35 9.16 -10.00
N THR A 77 -13.05 7.98 -10.55
CA THR A 77 -13.50 7.55 -11.88
C THR A 77 -14.38 6.32 -11.73
N VAL A 78 -15.59 6.38 -12.30
CA VAL A 78 -16.52 5.24 -12.35
C VAL A 78 -16.07 4.30 -13.46
N LEU A 79 -15.66 3.09 -13.11
CA LEU A 79 -15.22 2.06 -14.07
C LEU A 79 -16.40 1.33 -14.75
N GLY A 80 -17.58 1.31 -14.13
CA GLY A 80 -18.77 0.68 -14.71
C GLY A 80 -20.02 0.88 -13.85
N HIS A 81 -21.17 1.02 -14.51
CA HIS A 81 -22.49 1.02 -13.88
C HIS A 81 -23.47 0.23 -14.77
N GLY A 82 -24.32 -0.60 -14.18
CA GLY A 82 -25.31 -1.37 -14.92
C GLY A 82 -26.04 -2.39 -14.05
N PRO A 83 -27.23 -2.82 -14.45
CA PRO A 83 -27.97 -3.86 -13.76
C PRO A 83 -27.25 -5.21 -13.91
N VAL A 84 -27.17 -5.98 -12.83
CA VAL A 84 -26.66 -7.37 -12.81
C VAL A 84 -27.80 -8.29 -12.39
N PRO A 85 -28.02 -9.44 -13.08
CA PRO A 85 -29.01 -10.41 -12.65
C PRO A 85 -28.66 -10.94 -11.26
N LEU A 86 -29.64 -10.94 -10.35
CA LEU A 86 -29.45 -11.53 -9.02
C LEU A 86 -29.21 -13.04 -9.17
N PRO A 87 -28.19 -13.61 -8.51
CA PRO A 87 -28.11 -15.06 -8.39
C PRO A 87 -29.32 -15.56 -7.61
N GLY A 88 -30.01 -16.55 -8.17
CA GLY A 88 -31.16 -17.21 -7.55
C GLY A 88 -30.78 -18.12 -6.40
#